data_AF-A0A3B8WC67-F1
#
_entry.id   AF-A0A3B8WC67-F1
#
_cell.length_a   1.000
_cell.length_b   1.000
_cell.length_c   1.000
_cell.angle_alpha   90.00
_cell.angle_beta   90.00
_cell.angle_gamma   90.00
#
_symmetry.space_group_name_H-M   'P 1'
#
loop_
_entity.id
_entity.type
_entity.pdbx_description
1 polymer ?
#
loop_
_entity_poly.entity_id
_entity_poly.type
_entity_poly.pdbx_seq_one_letter_code
_entity_poly.pdbx_strand_id
1 'polypeptide(L)'
;PDREVSSRMGFPLFPIGTAARWDGDEYGPVRVPAEGMTIAVNDSTWRVYGDYISKYEGHGHVVFRKGRLLVDGKATPTYTFRQNYYFMMGDSRHNSLDSRYWGFVPEDHIVGKPLFIWMSVEKEADLVDKVRWSRLFKWID
;
A
#
# COMPACT_ATOMS: atom_id res chain seq x y z
N PRO A 1 17.77 -24.84 6.91
CA PRO A 1 16.41 -25.26 6.52
C PRO A 1 15.59 -24.04 6.13
N ASP A 2 15.52 -23.83 4.82
CA ASP A 2 14.80 -22.72 4.17
C ASP A 2 13.35 -22.70 4.64
N ARG A 3 13.00 -21.70 5.46
CA ARG A 3 11.61 -21.31 5.60
C ARG A 3 11.28 -20.56 4.32
N GLU A 4 10.52 -21.18 3.43
CA GLU A 4 9.85 -20.45 2.36
C GLU A 4 9.13 -19.26 3.00
N VAL A 5 9.65 -18.06 2.75
CA VAL A 5 9.02 -16.81 3.15
C VAL A 5 7.89 -16.53 2.16
N SER A 6 6.99 -17.49 2.02
CA SER A 6 5.74 -17.30 1.32
C SER A 6 4.77 -16.81 2.36
N SER A 7 4.16 -15.65 2.11
CA SER A 7 2.94 -15.34 2.83
C SER A 7 1.93 -16.48 2.63
N ARG A 8 1.01 -16.68 3.58
CA ARG A 8 -0.07 -17.69 3.44
C ARG A 8 -0.90 -17.53 2.15
N MET A 9 -0.83 -16.35 1.52
CA MET A 9 -1.55 -15.99 0.30
C MET A 9 -0.77 -16.27 -0.99
N GLY A 10 0.47 -16.77 -0.92
CA GLY A 10 1.33 -17.04 -2.08
C GLY A 10 1.94 -15.80 -2.74
N PHE A 11 1.77 -14.60 -2.14
CA PHE A 11 2.38 -13.35 -2.59
C PHE A 11 3.56 -12.95 -1.68
N PRO A 12 4.62 -12.33 -2.20
CA PRO A 12 5.68 -11.79 -1.33
C PRO A 12 5.14 -10.62 -0.50
N LEU A 13 5.67 -10.47 0.72
CA LEU A 13 5.38 -9.30 1.54
C LEU A 13 6.15 -8.07 1.06
N PHE A 14 5.50 -6.92 1.13
CA PHE A 14 6.11 -5.62 0.96
C PHE A 14 6.87 -5.22 2.26
N PRO A 15 7.96 -4.44 2.18
CA PRO A 15 8.80 -4.25 1.01
C PRO A 15 9.58 -5.51 0.67
N ILE A 16 9.66 -5.85 -0.63
CA ILE A 16 10.30 -7.07 -1.10
C ILE A 16 11.77 -7.12 -0.61
N GLY A 17 12.18 -8.26 -0.07
CA GLY A 17 13.52 -8.50 0.48
C GLY A 17 13.68 -8.04 1.94
N THR A 18 13.22 -6.84 2.31
CA THR A 18 13.21 -6.39 3.72
C THR A 18 12.23 -7.20 4.55
N ALA A 19 11.05 -7.48 3.97
CA ALA A 19 10.02 -8.29 4.60
C ALA A 19 10.30 -9.80 4.57
N ALA A 20 11.49 -10.22 4.09
CA ALA A 20 11.87 -11.64 4.04
C ALA A 20 11.98 -12.30 5.44
N ARG A 21 11.89 -11.53 6.52
CA ARG A 21 11.86 -12.05 7.89
C ARG A 21 10.53 -11.84 8.59
N TRP A 22 9.55 -11.27 7.90
CA TRP A 22 8.23 -10.97 8.45
C TRP A 22 7.24 -12.01 7.98
N ASP A 23 6.11 -12.09 8.68
CA ASP A 23 4.94 -12.82 8.20
C ASP A 23 3.71 -11.91 8.19
N GLY A 24 2.61 -12.41 7.62
CA GLY A 24 1.39 -11.61 7.46
C GLY A 24 0.69 -11.26 8.78
N ASP A 25 0.95 -12.01 9.85
CA ASP A 25 0.37 -11.82 11.17
C ASP A 25 1.26 -10.88 12.01
N GLU A 26 2.59 -11.03 11.89
CA GLU A 26 3.65 -10.22 12.50
C GLU A 26 4.38 -9.38 11.45
N TYR A 27 3.68 -8.37 10.92
CA TYR A 27 4.23 -7.45 9.94
C TYR A 27 5.20 -6.45 10.60
N GLY A 28 6.40 -6.34 10.06
CA GLY A 28 7.42 -5.46 10.62
C GLY A 28 7.21 -3.96 10.31
N PRO A 29 8.04 -3.10 10.90
CA PRO A 29 7.89 -1.66 10.77
C PRO A 29 8.19 -1.20 9.34
N VAL A 30 7.28 -0.42 8.77
CA VAL A 30 7.50 0.27 7.50
C VAL A 30 7.17 1.75 7.67
N ARG A 31 8.02 2.62 7.12
CA ARG A 31 7.78 4.06 7.15
C ARG A 31 6.97 4.45 5.92
N VAL A 32 5.77 4.96 6.15
CA VAL A 32 4.90 5.47 5.09
C VAL A 32 5.41 6.86 4.67
N PRO A 33 5.58 7.13 3.36
CA PRO A 33 5.93 8.46 2.89
C PRO A 33 4.84 9.48 3.23
N ALA A 34 5.27 10.69 3.58
CA ALA A 34 4.40 11.84 3.77
C ALA A 34 4.91 12.99 2.89
N GLU A 35 4.02 13.92 2.53
CA GLU A 35 4.42 15.12 1.79
C GLU A 35 5.52 15.86 2.56
N GLY A 36 6.56 16.31 1.85
CA GLY A 36 7.72 16.97 2.44
C GLY A 36 8.72 16.04 3.15
N MET A 37 8.39 14.75 3.33
CA MET A 37 9.35 13.78 3.85
C MET A 37 10.54 13.67 2.88
N THR A 38 11.75 13.79 3.42
CA THR A 38 12.97 13.65 2.64
C THR A 38 13.70 12.36 3.02
N ILE A 39 14.16 11.62 2.01
CA ILE A 39 14.96 10.41 2.16
C ILE A 39 16.31 10.56 1.48
N ALA A 40 17.33 9.90 2.03
CA ALA A 40 18.55 9.63 1.28
C ALA A 40 18.28 8.57 0.22
N VAL A 41 18.76 8.77 -1.00
CA VAL A 41 18.59 7.83 -2.10
C VAL A 41 19.79 6.90 -2.16
N ASN A 42 19.51 5.61 -2.02
CA ASN A 42 20.46 4.51 -2.14
C ASN A 42 19.70 3.23 -2.52
N ASP A 43 20.40 2.12 -2.67
CA ASP A 43 19.79 0.86 -3.12
C ASP A 43 18.69 0.35 -2.16
N SER A 44 18.79 0.59 -0.86
CA SER A 44 17.80 0.11 0.11
C SER A 44 16.53 0.96 0.09
N THR A 45 16.67 2.29 0.08
CA THR A 45 15.51 3.19 -0.02
C THR A 45 14.86 3.11 -1.38
N TRP A 46 15.65 2.92 -2.46
CA TRP A 46 15.11 2.73 -3.80
C TRP A 46 14.25 1.47 -3.94
N ARG A 47 14.64 0.36 -3.31
CA ARG A 47 13.83 -0.88 -3.31
C ARG A 47 12.44 -0.69 -2.68
N VAL A 48 12.31 0.22 -1.72
CA VAL A 48 11.03 0.48 -1.05
C VAL A 48 10.24 1.56 -1.78
N TYR A 49 10.89 2.65 -2.18
CA TYR A 49 10.22 3.87 -2.61
C TYR A 49 10.28 4.15 -4.12
N GLY A 50 11.18 3.46 -4.86
CA GLY A 50 11.52 3.82 -6.24
C GLY A 50 10.34 3.75 -7.21
N ASP A 51 9.45 2.77 -7.04
CA ASP A 51 8.24 2.64 -7.84
C ASP A 51 7.30 3.84 -7.63
N TYR A 52 7.15 4.31 -6.39
CA TYR A 52 6.31 5.45 -6.08
C TYR A 52 6.88 6.75 -6.64
N ILE A 53 8.19 6.94 -6.46
CA ILE A 53 8.91 8.08 -7.03
C ILE A 53 8.79 8.12 -8.55
N SER A 54 8.89 6.96 -9.20
CA SER A 54 8.86 6.89 -10.66
C SER A 54 7.46 7.03 -11.25
N LYS A 55 6.43 6.51 -10.57
CA LYS A 55 5.07 6.36 -11.15
C LYS A 55 4.09 7.44 -10.68
N TYR A 56 4.15 7.83 -9.41
CA TYR A 56 3.09 8.65 -8.81
C TYR A 56 3.52 10.06 -8.50
N GLU A 57 4.81 10.30 -8.34
CA GLU A 57 5.27 11.65 -8.01
C GLU A 57 5.19 12.62 -9.21
N GLY A 58 4.88 12.19 -10.43
CA GLY A 58 4.67 13.10 -11.58
C GLY A 58 5.95 13.62 -12.24
N HIS A 59 7.02 12.82 -12.26
CA HIS A 59 8.26 13.14 -12.98
C HIS A 59 8.20 12.64 -14.42
N GLY A 60 8.85 13.35 -15.34
CA GLY A 60 8.90 12.94 -16.75
C GLY A 60 9.90 11.82 -17.00
N HIS A 61 11.08 11.89 -16.35
CA HIS A 61 12.12 10.89 -16.50
C HIS A 61 12.85 10.62 -15.19
N VAL A 62 12.72 9.40 -14.66
CA VAL A 62 13.39 8.96 -13.43
C VAL A 62 14.33 7.79 -13.74
N VAL A 63 15.60 7.93 -13.35
CA VAL A 63 16.63 6.91 -13.56
C VAL A 63 17.38 6.66 -12.27
N PHE A 64 17.44 5.40 -11.85
CA PHE A 64 18.31 4.97 -10.75
C PHE A 64 19.40 4.04 -11.26
N ARG A 65 20.67 4.47 -11.13
CA ARG A 65 21.84 3.71 -11.60
C ARG A 65 23.01 3.89 -10.64
N LYS A 66 23.64 2.78 -10.26
CA LYS A 66 24.85 2.76 -9.39
C LYS A 66 24.66 3.61 -8.12
N GLY A 67 23.54 3.43 -7.42
CA GLY A 67 23.23 4.17 -6.19
C GLY A 67 22.85 5.64 -6.36
N ARG A 68 22.71 6.14 -7.60
CA ARG A 68 22.37 7.54 -7.89
C ARG A 68 21.01 7.65 -8.56
N LEU A 69 20.19 8.57 -8.05
CA LEU A 69 18.94 8.97 -8.66
C LEU A 69 19.17 10.17 -9.57
N LEU A 70 18.60 10.11 -10.77
CA LEU A 70 18.43 11.22 -11.68
C LEU A 70 16.94 11.45 -11.87
N VAL A 71 16.51 12.68 -11.63
CA VAL A 71 15.14 13.14 -11.88
C VAL A 71 15.23 14.24 -12.93
N ASP A 72 14.60 14.03 -14.07
CA ASP A 72 14.60 14.93 -15.22
C ASP A 72 16.01 15.39 -15.61
N GLY A 73 16.97 14.44 -15.59
CA GLY A 73 18.37 14.68 -15.93
C GLY A 73 19.24 15.25 -14.81
N LYS A 74 18.65 15.65 -13.67
CA LYS A 74 19.39 16.18 -12.52
C LYS A 74 19.69 15.08 -11.52
N ALA A 75 20.99 14.82 -11.27
CA ALA A 75 21.42 13.90 -10.24
C ALA A 75 21.13 14.48 -8.84
N THR A 76 20.51 13.68 -7.98
CA THR A 76 20.22 14.06 -6.58
C THR A 76 20.52 12.91 -5.61
N PRO A 77 21.20 13.18 -4.48
CA PRO A 77 21.44 12.18 -3.44
C PRO A 77 20.25 11.99 -2.50
N THR A 78 19.25 12.88 -2.57
CA THR A 78 18.05 12.85 -1.74
C THR A 78 16.80 13.00 -2.60
N TYR A 79 15.68 12.57 -2.06
CA TYR A 79 14.37 12.77 -2.67
C TYR A 79 13.39 13.27 -1.62
N THR A 80 12.57 14.26 -1.99
CA THR A 80 11.51 14.81 -1.14
C THR A 80 10.17 14.51 -1.78
N PHE A 81 9.30 13.82 -1.04
CA PHE A 81 7.97 13.44 -1.52
C PHE A 81 7.06 14.66 -1.69
N ARG A 82 6.28 14.66 -2.77
CA ARG A 82 5.39 15.76 -3.19
C ARG A 82 3.92 15.53 -2.82
N GLN A 83 3.60 14.36 -2.27
CA GLN A 83 2.24 14.02 -1.81
C GLN A 83 2.29 13.02 -0.66
N ASN A 84 1.14 12.82 -0.01
CA ASN A 84 1.00 11.81 1.02
C ASN A 84 0.77 10.41 0.43
N TYR A 85 1.12 9.43 1.24
CA TYR A 85 0.88 8.02 0.96
C TYR A 85 0.24 7.36 2.17
N TYR A 86 -0.46 6.26 1.93
CA TYR A 86 -1.23 5.57 2.94
C TYR A 86 -0.90 4.08 2.93
N PHE A 87 -0.85 3.50 4.12
CA PHE A 87 -0.77 2.06 4.31
C PHE A 87 -2.15 1.57 4.75
N MET A 88 -2.82 0.79 3.91
CA MET A 88 -4.15 0.26 4.15
C MET A 88 -4.07 -1.19 4.59
N MET A 89 -4.89 -1.56 5.58
CA MET A 89 -5.00 -2.93 6.06
C MET A 89 -6.46 -3.31 6.17
N GLY A 90 -6.81 -4.50 5.68
CA GLY A 90 -8.16 -5.04 5.82
C GLY A 90 -8.40 -5.53 7.25
N ASP A 91 -9.65 -5.42 7.70
CA ASP A 91 -10.13 -5.94 8.97
C ASP A 91 -10.06 -7.49 9.01
N SER A 92 -10.40 -8.15 7.90
CA SER A 92 -10.22 -9.59 7.71
C SER A 92 -8.79 -9.89 7.26
N ARG A 93 -7.84 -9.80 8.19
CA ARG A 93 -6.40 -9.89 7.92
C ARG A 93 -5.97 -11.12 7.10
N HIS A 94 -6.60 -12.27 7.31
CA HIS A 94 -6.26 -13.51 6.60
C HIS A 94 -6.84 -13.59 5.19
N ASN A 95 -7.87 -12.79 4.88
CA ASN A 95 -8.57 -12.79 3.60
C ASN A 95 -8.45 -11.43 2.87
N SER A 96 -7.42 -10.65 3.21
CA SER A 96 -7.21 -9.31 2.69
C SER A 96 -5.89 -9.24 1.93
N LEU A 97 -5.96 -9.01 0.63
CA LEU A 97 -4.84 -8.49 -0.15
C LEU A 97 -4.79 -6.97 0.08
N ASP A 98 -3.97 -6.54 1.01
CA ASP A 98 -3.79 -5.13 1.38
C ASP A 98 -2.34 -4.65 1.27
N SER A 99 -2.01 -3.47 1.82
CA SER A 99 -0.70 -2.83 1.67
C SER A 99 0.47 -3.68 2.17
N ARG A 100 0.21 -4.72 2.97
CA ARG A 100 1.23 -5.72 3.32
C ARG A 100 1.79 -6.45 2.10
N TYR A 101 1.06 -6.49 0.99
CA TYR A 101 1.42 -7.21 -0.23
C TYR A 101 1.71 -6.26 -1.40
N TRP A 102 0.85 -5.27 -1.62
CA TRP A 102 0.96 -4.36 -2.78
C TRP A 102 1.52 -2.96 -2.42
N GLY A 103 1.85 -2.72 -1.15
CA GLY A 103 2.53 -1.52 -0.69
C GLY A 103 1.62 -0.30 -0.50
N PHE A 104 2.16 0.92 -0.63
CA PHE A 104 1.44 2.16 -0.30
C PHE A 104 0.45 2.61 -1.37
N VAL A 105 -0.60 3.32 -0.95
CA VAL A 105 -1.55 4.03 -1.82
C VAL A 105 -1.19 5.51 -1.87
N PRO A 106 -0.95 6.10 -3.05
CA PRO A 106 -0.74 7.54 -3.18
C PRO A 106 -2.06 8.31 -2.97
N GLU A 107 -1.99 9.48 -2.33
CA GLU A 107 -3.18 10.30 -1.96
C GLU A 107 -4.13 10.60 -3.13
N ASP A 108 -3.59 10.89 -4.31
CA ASP A 108 -4.34 11.17 -5.55
C ASP A 108 -5.11 9.96 -6.10
N HIS A 109 -4.81 8.74 -5.64
CA HIS A 109 -5.54 7.53 -6.00
C HIS A 109 -6.61 7.15 -4.96
N ILE A 110 -6.85 7.99 -3.95
CA ILE A 110 -7.93 7.82 -3.00
C ILE A 110 -9.15 8.62 -3.48
N VAL A 111 -10.15 7.91 -4.00
CA VAL A 111 -11.39 8.52 -4.53
C VAL A 111 -12.26 9.14 -3.43
N GLY A 112 -12.23 8.62 -2.20
CA GLY A 112 -12.99 9.18 -1.08
C GLY A 112 -13.09 8.26 0.15
N LYS A 113 -13.75 8.75 1.20
CA LYS A 113 -14.07 7.98 2.42
C LYS A 113 -15.42 7.26 2.23
N PRO A 114 -15.57 5.98 2.61
CA PRO A 114 -16.88 5.33 2.57
C PRO A 114 -17.82 6.00 3.58
N LEU A 115 -18.90 6.62 3.10
CA LEU A 115 -19.81 7.43 3.95
C LEU A 115 -20.94 6.61 4.60
N PHE A 116 -21.47 5.59 3.92
CA PHE A 116 -22.50 4.68 4.46
C PHE A 116 -22.62 3.40 3.61
N ILE A 117 -23.17 2.34 4.21
CA ILE A 117 -23.54 1.10 3.51
C ILE A 117 -24.91 1.32 2.86
N TRP A 118 -24.95 1.46 1.54
CA TRP A 118 -26.17 1.70 0.78
C TRP A 118 -26.96 0.42 0.46
N MET A 119 -26.32 -0.75 0.55
CA MET A 119 -26.93 -2.05 0.26
C MET A 119 -26.13 -3.20 0.92
N SER A 120 -26.83 -4.14 1.56
CA SER A 120 -26.26 -5.39 2.08
C SER A 120 -27.25 -6.52 1.86
N VAL A 121 -26.88 -7.52 1.05
CA VAL A 121 -27.79 -8.59 0.60
C VAL A 121 -27.19 -9.96 0.92
N GLU A 122 -27.96 -10.87 1.51
CA GLU A 122 -27.63 -12.29 1.69
C GLU A 122 -27.96 -13.08 0.42
N LYS A 123 -27.04 -13.92 -0.08
CA LYS A 123 -27.27 -14.61 -1.36
C LYS A 123 -28.29 -15.74 -1.25
N GLU A 124 -28.45 -16.32 -0.06
CA GLU A 124 -29.15 -17.59 0.20
C GLU A 124 -30.52 -17.41 0.90
N ALA A 125 -31.01 -16.19 1.09
CA ALA A 125 -32.29 -15.90 1.74
C ALA A 125 -33.43 -15.64 0.74
N ASP A 126 -34.68 -15.95 1.13
CA ASP A 126 -35.90 -15.68 0.36
C ASP A 126 -36.09 -14.17 0.12
N LEU A 127 -36.81 -13.81 -0.94
CA LEU A 127 -36.85 -12.47 -1.57
C LEU A 127 -36.98 -11.25 -0.62
N VAL A 128 -37.61 -11.39 0.55
CA VAL A 128 -37.83 -10.30 1.52
C VAL A 128 -36.75 -10.26 2.62
N ASP A 129 -36.23 -11.43 3.02
CA ASP A 129 -35.16 -11.58 4.03
C ASP A 129 -33.76 -11.42 3.44
N LYS A 130 -33.69 -11.34 2.10
CA LYS A 130 -32.46 -11.13 1.35
C LYS A 130 -31.73 -9.84 1.70
N VAL A 131 -32.45 -8.81 2.16
CA VAL A 131 -31.86 -7.50 2.48
C VAL A 131 -31.58 -7.42 3.98
N ARG A 132 -30.32 -7.24 4.37
CA ARG A 132 -29.90 -7.05 5.77
C ARG A 132 -30.15 -5.60 6.21
N TRP A 133 -31.42 -5.30 6.51
CA TRP A 133 -31.89 -3.96 6.91
C TRP A 133 -31.14 -3.37 8.13
N SER A 134 -30.61 -4.20 9.02
CA SER A 134 -29.82 -3.76 10.18
C SER A 134 -28.46 -3.14 9.84
N ARG A 135 -27.99 -3.27 8.60
CA ARG A 135 -26.72 -2.69 8.12
C ARG A 135 -26.93 -1.48 7.21
N LEU A 136 -28.16 -1.25 6.75
CA LEU A 136 -28.53 -0.08 5.98
C LEU A 136 -28.66 1.14 6.90
N PHE A 137 -28.10 2.29 6.49
CA PHE A 137 -28.13 3.57 7.23
C PHE A 137 -27.37 3.63 8.57
N LYS A 138 -26.44 2.70 8.81
CA LYS A 138 -25.50 2.86 9.93
C LYS A 138 -24.41 3.85 9.52
N TRP A 139 -24.40 5.02 10.16
CA TRP A 139 -23.32 6.00 10.04
C TRP A 139 -22.03 5.38 10.56
N ILE A 140 -20.96 5.51 9.79
CA ILE A 140 -19.61 5.11 10.18
C ILE A 140 -18.99 6.38 10.79
N ASP A 141 -18.87 6.41 12.11
CA ASP A 141 -18.11 7.43 12.84
C ASP A 141 -16.69 6.90 13.11
#